data_AF-A0ABD5WPJ5-F1
#
_entry.id   AF-A0ABD5WPJ5-F1
#
_cell.length_a   1.000
_cell.length_b   1.000
_cell.length_c   1.000
_cell.angle_alpha   90.00
_cell.angle_beta   90.00
_cell.angle_gamma   90.00
#
_symmetry.space_group_name_H-M   'P 1'
#
loop_
_entity.id
_entity.type
_entity.pdbx_description
1 polymer ?
#
loop_
_entity_poly.entity_id
_entity_poly.type
_entity_poly.pdbx_seq_one_letter_code
_entity_poly.pdbx_strand_id
1 'polypeptide(L)'
;MTMSQSPLSQATDDRLSEMLFQGEEVEEEFTVEGARVAVTTHRVLVFTPDGDGRRFDHADRPNVLDANVETTGQGSYVEWGVKTGVYGAVMLGGGVLLKTSGILDRLGTVNAPEDAPGSGIAQLVSSSRRLSARSRPVSSSAAACWCSPPSR
;
A
#
# COMPACT_ATOMS: atom_id res chain seq x y z
N MET A 1 23.41 -35.19 -13.88
CA MET A 1 24.10 -33.92 -13.53
C MET A 1 23.44 -33.36 -12.29
N THR A 2 23.98 -33.71 -11.13
CA THR A 2 23.46 -33.33 -9.80
C THR A 2 23.88 -31.89 -9.54
N MET A 3 22.92 -30.96 -9.47
CA MET A 3 23.21 -29.60 -9.01
C MET A 3 23.67 -29.66 -7.55
N SER A 4 24.93 -29.31 -7.33
CA SER A 4 25.49 -29.11 -5.99
C SER A 4 24.82 -27.87 -5.40
N GLN A 5 23.68 -28.02 -4.74
CA GLN A 5 23.03 -26.93 -4.02
C GLN A 5 24.02 -26.42 -2.97
N SER A 6 24.49 -25.18 -3.14
CA SER A 6 25.39 -24.56 -2.18
C SER A 6 24.70 -24.54 -0.81
N PRO A 7 25.38 -25.01 0.26
CA PRO A 7 24.79 -25.14 1.61
C PRO A 7 24.32 -23.81 2.25
N LEU A 8 24.58 -22.69 1.58
CA LEU A 8 24.23 -21.32 1.99
C LEU A 8 22.82 -20.88 1.60
N SER A 9 22.09 -21.65 0.76
CA SER A 9 20.76 -21.25 0.26
C SER A 9 19.60 -21.61 1.21
N GLN A 10 19.87 -22.35 2.29
CA GLN A 10 18.88 -22.83 3.26
C GLN A 10 19.39 -22.68 4.70
N ALA A 11 19.74 -21.47 5.12
CA ALA A 11 20.08 -21.21 6.52
C ALA A 11 18.79 -21.27 7.36
N THR A 12 18.43 -22.49 7.77
CA THR A 12 17.46 -22.75 8.85
C THR A 12 18.11 -22.39 10.18
N ASP A 13 17.32 -22.04 11.20
CA ASP A 13 17.82 -21.62 12.53
C ASP A 13 18.84 -22.61 13.12
N ASP A 14 18.61 -23.91 12.93
CA ASP A 14 19.53 -24.97 13.35
C ASP A 14 20.92 -24.84 12.70
N ARG A 15 20.97 -24.57 11.38
CA ARG A 15 22.20 -24.34 10.61
C ARG A 15 22.90 -23.05 11.01
N LEU A 16 22.14 -22.03 11.38
CA LEU A 16 22.67 -20.75 11.83
C LEU A 16 23.41 -20.93 13.16
N SER A 17 22.85 -21.72 14.07
CA SER A 17 23.48 -22.06 15.35
C SER A 17 24.82 -22.82 15.21
N GLU A 18 24.97 -23.64 14.16
CA GLU A 18 26.22 -24.35 13.84
C GLU A 18 27.34 -23.43 13.33
N MET A 19 27.00 -22.23 12.84
CA MET A 19 27.95 -21.25 12.32
C MET A 19 28.44 -20.24 13.36
N LEU A 20 27.78 -20.19 14.53
CA LEU A 20 28.17 -19.34 15.64
C LEU A 20 29.43 -19.88 16.30
N PHE A 21 30.31 -18.97 16.73
CA PHE A 21 31.42 -19.34 17.61
C PHE A 21 30.90 -19.76 18.99
N GLN A 22 31.73 -20.48 19.74
CA GLN A 22 31.40 -20.84 21.12
C GLN A 22 31.20 -19.59 21.97
N GLY A 23 30.00 -19.43 22.54
CA GLY A 23 29.61 -18.24 23.30
C GLY A 23 29.17 -17.05 22.44
N GLU A 24 29.02 -17.23 21.12
CA GLU A 24 28.35 -16.26 20.25
C GLU A 24 26.84 -16.56 20.26
N GLU A 25 26.05 -15.55 20.57
CA GLU A 25 24.59 -15.62 20.64
C GLU A 25 23.98 -14.65 19.62
N VAL A 26 22.84 -15.05 19.02
CA VAL A 26 22.04 -14.18 18.16
C VAL A 26 21.26 -13.22 19.05
N GLU A 27 21.47 -11.92 18.84
CA GLU A 27 20.73 -10.86 19.54
C GLU A 27 19.44 -10.52 18.79
N GLU A 28 19.52 -10.47 17.45
CA GLU A 28 18.40 -10.09 16.60
C GLU A 28 18.48 -10.76 15.23
N GLU A 29 17.33 -11.16 14.68
CA GLU A 29 17.23 -11.74 13.35
C GLU A 29 16.03 -11.14 12.61
N PHE A 30 16.25 -10.76 11.35
CA PHE A 30 15.19 -10.24 10.50
C PHE A 30 15.46 -10.57 9.02
N THR A 31 14.40 -10.46 8.20
CA THR A 31 14.46 -10.71 6.75
C THR A 31 14.11 -9.43 5.98
N VAL A 32 14.92 -9.09 4.98
CA VAL A 32 14.75 -7.92 4.11
C VAL A 32 14.85 -8.38 2.65
N GLU A 33 13.77 -8.25 1.89
CA GLU A 33 13.74 -8.55 0.43
C GLU A 33 14.37 -9.91 0.03
N GLY A 34 14.13 -10.96 0.83
CA GLY A 34 14.69 -12.29 0.57
C GLY A 34 16.11 -12.50 1.10
N ALA A 35 16.76 -11.46 1.62
CA ALA A 35 17.98 -11.58 2.43
C ALA A 35 17.64 -11.78 3.91
N ARG A 36 18.34 -12.69 4.59
CA ARG A 36 18.23 -12.91 6.03
C ARG A 36 19.45 -12.30 6.71
N VAL A 37 19.23 -11.49 7.74
CA VAL A 37 20.28 -10.81 8.49
C VAL A 37 20.18 -11.25 9.95
N ALA A 38 21.29 -11.74 10.51
CA ALA A 38 21.40 -12.09 11.92
C ALA A 38 22.49 -11.22 12.57
N VAL A 39 22.09 -10.47 13.58
CA VAL A 39 22.98 -9.68 14.43
C VAL A 39 23.35 -10.53 15.63
N THR A 40 24.65 -10.77 15.82
CA THR A 40 25.17 -11.51 16.95
C THR A 40 25.94 -10.57 17.89
N THR A 41 26.32 -11.10 19.04
CA THR A 41 27.23 -10.42 19.98
C THR A 41 28.57 -10.05 19.35
N HIS A 42 29.01 -10.75 18.30
CA HIS A 42 30.36 -10.62 17.75
C HIS A 42 30.39 -10.00 16.34
N ARG A 43 29.36 -10.25 15.53
CA ARG A 43 29.35 -9.89 14.11
C ARG A 43 27.94 -9.80 13.57
N VAL A 44 27.84 -9.28 12.36
CA VAL A 44 26.62 -9.30 11.57
C VAL A 44 26.80 -10.33 10.47
N LEU A 45 25.84 -11.23 10.32
CA LEU A 45 25.79 -12.26 9.28
C LEU A 45 24.68 -11.89 8.30
N VAL A 46 25.00 -11.87 7.01
CA VAL A 46 24.05 -11.55 5.93
C VAL A 46 24.00 -12.71 4.95
N PHE A 47 22.80 -13.25 4.74
CA PHE A 47 22.51 -14.31 3.79
C PHE A 47 21.64 -13.73 2.67
N THR A 48 22.11 -13.75 1.43
CA THR A 48 21.40 -13.23 0.26
C THR A 48 21.26 -14.34 -0.79
N PRO A 49 20.31 -15.28 -0.62
CA PRO A 49 20.16 -16.46 -1.49
C PRO A 49 19.93 -16.11 -2.96
N ASP A 50 19.14 -15.06 -3.20
CA ASP A 50 18.61 -14.67 -4.51
C ASP A 50 19.41 -13.54 -5.19
N GLY A 51 20.47 -13.04 -4.57
CA GLY A 51 21.30 -11.95 -5.13
C GLY A 51 22.34 -12.45 -6.13
N ASP A 52 22.70 -11.60 -7.10
CA ASP A 52 23.74 -11.87 -8.12
C ASP A 52 25.18 -11.89 -7.54
N GLY A 53 25.34 -11.61 -6.24
CA GLY A 53 26.62 -11.48 -5.55
C GLY A 53 26.99 -12.65 -4.63
N ARG A 54 27.80 -12.38 -3.59
CA ARG A 54 28.10 -13.39 -2.57
C ARG A 54 26.83 -13.76 -1.82
N ARG A 55 26.52 -15.06 -1.76
CA ARG A 55 25.35 -15.60 -1.07
C ARG A 55 25.42 -15.47 0.46
N PHE A 56 26.62 -15.27 1.00
CA PHE A 56 26.90 -15.10 2.41
C PHE A 56 27.98 -14.03 2.61
N ASP A 57 27.75 -13.14 3.56
CA ASP A 57 28.70 -12.10 3.97
C ASP A 57 28.69 -11.93 5.49
N HIS A 58 29.79 -11.42 6.05
CA HIS A 58 29.89 -11.12 7.48
C HIS A 58 30.79 -9.93 7.77
N ALA A 59 30.48 -9.21 8.85
CA ALA A 59 31.29 -8.11 9.35
C ALA A 59 31.45 -8.20 10.87
N ASP A 60 32.68 -8.22 11.36
CA ASP A 60 32.99 -8.26 12.78
C ASP A 60 32.71 -6.89 13.42
N ARG A 61 31.88 -6.86 14.47
CA ARG A 61 31.48 -5.65 15.17
C ARG A 61 32.64 -4.80 15.74
N PRO A 62 33.78 -5.35 16.22
CA PRO A 62 34.90 -4.49 16.61
C PRO A 62 35.51 -3.70 15.44
N ASN A 63 35.24 -4.07 14.19
CA ASN A 63 35.73 -3.40 12.98
C ASN A 63 34.65 -2.58 12.25
N VAL A 64 33.44 -2.45 12.82
CA VAL A 64 32.38 -1.59 12.27
C VAL A 64 32.54 -0.19 12.83
N LEU A 65 32.93 0.75 11.96
CA LEU A 65 33.09 2.17 12.35
C LEU A 65 31.76 2.92 12.37
N ASP A 66 30.84 2.58 11.46
CA ASP A 66 29.56 3.25 11.28
C ASP A 66 28.55 2.32 10.57
N ALA A 67 27.25 2.60 10.73
CA ALA A 67 26.16 1.92 10.07
C ALA A 67 25.12 2.95 9.58
N ASN A 68 24.89 3.00 8.27
CA ASN A 68 23.93 3.92 7.65
C ASN A 68 22.85 3.14 6.91
N VAL A 69 21.60 3.62 6.98
CA VAL A 69 20.46 3.06 6.29
C VAL A 69 20.07 4.03 5.17
N GLU A 70 20.34 3.63 3.93
CA GLU A 70 19.91 4.36 2.75
C GLU A 70 18.64 3.73 2.19
N THR A 71 17.62 4.54 1.95
CA THR A 71 16.41 4.10 1.26
C THR A 71 16.51 4.49 -0.21
N THR A 72 16.23 3.57 -1.13
CA THR A 72 16.12 3.87 -2.56
C THR A 72 14.74 4.48 -2.86
N GLY A 73 14.41 5.58 -2.17
CA GLY A 73 13.23 6.37 -2.47
C GLY A 73 13.48 7.27 -3.67
N GLN A 74 12.54 7.36 -4.61
CA GLN A 74 12.67 8.32 -5.71
C GLN A 74 12.37 9.73 -5.19
N GLY A 75 13.36 10.62 -5.24
CA GLY A 75 13.24 12.00 -4.75
C GLY A 75 12.12 12.80 -5.43
N SER A 76 11.72 12.42 -6.64
CA SER A 76 10.62 13.06 -7.38
C SER A 76 9.28 12.97 -6.65
N TYR A 77 9.06 11.96 -5.80
CA TYR A 77 7.83 11.85 -5.01
C TYR A 77 7.74 12.93 -3.93
N VAL A 78 8.87 13.28 -3.31
CA VAL A 78 8.93 14.37 -2.33
C VAL A 78 8.63 15.70 -3.02
N GLU A 79 9.25 15.93 -4.19
CA GLU A 79 9.01 17.13 -4.97
C GLU A 79 7.53 17.27 -5.37
N TRP A 80 6.92 16.17 -5.85
CA TRP A 80 5.51 16.15 -6.22
C TRP A 80 4.59 16.37 -5.01
N GLY A 81 4.93 15.78 -3.86
CA GLY A 81 4.22 15.98 -2.60
C GLY A 81 4.25 17.43 -2.14
N VAL A 82 5.42 18.07 -2.19
CA VAL A 82 5.58 19.50 -1.84
C VAL A 82 4.76 20.38 -2.79
N LYS A 83 4.88 20.18 -4.10
CA LYS A 83 4.10 20.94 -5.10
C LYS A 83 2.61 20.79 -4.86
N THR A 84 2.14 19.56 -4.67
CA THR A 84 0.72 19.27 -4.39
C THR A 84 0.26 19.92 -3.08
N GLY A 85 1.10 19.89 -2.04
CA GLY A 85 0.83 20.57 -0.77
C GLY A 85 0.68 22.08 -0.93
N VAL A 86 1.56 22.72 -1.70
CA VAL A 86 1.47 24.16 -2.00
C VAL A 86 0.21 24.49 -2.79
N TYR A 87 -0.09 23.75 -3.86
CA TYR A 87 -1.31 23.97 -4.64
C TYR A 87 -2.57 23.75 -3.79
N GLY A 88 -2.58 22.72 -2.95
CA GLY A 88 -3.68 22.47 -2.01
C GLY A 88 -3.85 23.62 -1.02
N ALA A 89 -2.77 24.12 -0.44
CA ALA A 89 -2.80 25.24 0.50
C ALA A 89 -3.30 26.54 -0.17
N VAL A 90 -2.84 26.83 -1.39
CA VAL A 90 -3.30 27.98 -2.16
C VAL A 90 -4.78 27.85 -2.51
N MET A 91 -5.22 26.66 -2.94
CA MET A 91 -6.62 26.44 -3.32
C MET A 91 -7.56 26.50 -2.11
N LEU A 92 -7.16 25.90 -0.98
CA LEU A 92 -7.91 25.98 0.27
C LEU A 92 -7.94 27.41 0.81
N GLY A 93 -6.80 28.08 0.87
CA GLY A 93 -6.69 29.46 1.32
C GLY A 93 -7.51 30.41 0.45
N GLY A 94 -7.41 30.27 -0.87
CA GLY A 94 -8.22 31.01 -1.83
C GLY A 94 -9.71 30.72 -1.67
N GLY A 95 -10.12 29.46 -1.52
CA GLY A 95 -11.52 29.09 -1.30
C GLY A 95 -12.09 29.67 -0.01
N VAL A 96 -11.33 29.61 1.09
CA VAL A 96 -11.72 30.23 2.38
C VAL A 96 -11.86 31.74 2.22
N LEU A 97 -10.90 32.40 1.57
CA LEU A 97 -10.92 33.85 1.35
C LEU A 97 -12.11 34.28 0.47
N LEU A 98 -12.39 33.53 -0.58
CA LEU A 98 -13.54 33.79 -1.45
C LEU A 98 -14.87 33.57 -0.72
N LYS A 99 -14.95 32.56 0.17
CA LYS A 99 -16.14 32.33 1.00
C LYS A 99 -16.35 33.44 2.03
N THR A 100 -15.30 33.88 2.72
CA THR A 100 -15.41 34.98 3.70
C THR A 100 -15.70 36.33 3.04
N SER A 101 -15.26 36.53 1.79
CA SER A 101 -15.60 37.73 1.00
C SER A 101 -17.09 37.81 0.58
N GLY A 102 -17.85 36.71 0.73
CA GLY A 102 -19.26 36.62 0.31
C GLY A 102 -19.47 36.55 -1.20
N ILE A 103 -18.40 36.49 -2.01
CA ILE A 103 -18.49 36.35 -3.47
C ILE A 103 -19.16 35.02 -3.85
N LEU A 104 -18.81 33.92 -3.16
CA LEU A 104 -19.44 32.62 -3.39
C LEU A 104 -20.94 32.63 -3.10
N ASP A 105 -21.37 33.30 -2.03
CA ASP A 105 -22.79 33.38 -1.66
C ASP A 105 -23.59 34.16 -2.71
N ARG A 106 -23.01 35.22 -3.30
CA ARG A 106 -23.64 35.99 -4.38
C ARG A 106 -23.74 35.21 -5.70
N LEU A 107 -22.80 34.31 -5.97
CA LEU A 107 -22.86 33.45 -7.16
C LEU A 107 -23.87 32.31 -6.97
N GLY A 108 -24.02 31.79 -5.75
CA GLY A 108 -25.00 30.75 -5.42
C GLY A 108 -26.46 31.19 -5.52
N THR A 109 -26.74 32.49 -5.47
CA THR A 109 -28.10 33.04 -5.61
C THR A 109 -28.50 33.36 -7.05
N VAL A 110 -27.57 33.28 -8.00
CA VAL A 110 -27.85 33.46 -9.43
C VAL A 110 -28.23 32.12 -10.03
N ASN A 111 -29.46 31.99 -10.53
CA ASN A 111 -29.86 30.82 -11.31
C ASN A 111 -29.02 30.80 -12.60
N ALA A 112 -28.23 29.75 -12.78
CA ALA A 112 -27.47 29.58 -14.01
C ALA A 112 -28.44 29.40 -15.19
N PRO A 113 -28.21 30.08 -16.33
CA PRO A 113 -28.99 29.82 -17.53
C PRO A 113 -28.81 28.37 -17.97
N GLU A 114 -29.83 27.81 -18.62
CA GLU A 114 -29.92 26.39 -18.98
C GLU A 114 -28.75 25.93 -19.88
N ASP A 115 -28.12 26.88 -20.57
CA ASP A 115 -26.99 26.69 -21.49
C ASP A 115 -25.62 27.09 -20.88
N ALA A 116 -25.51 27.23 -19.55
CA ALA A 116 -24.25 27.59 -18.91
C ALA A 116 -23.14 26.52 -19.12
N PRO A 117 -21.86 26.91 -19.29
CA PRO A 117 -20.75 25.96 -19.38
C PRO A 117 -20.64 25.14 -18.10
N GLY A 118 -21.06 23.87 -18.15
CA GLY A 118 -21.15 22.97 -16.99
C GLY A 118 -22.54 22.38 -16.75
N SER A 119 -23.59 22.89 -17.42
CA SER A 119 -24.95 22.32 -17.33
C SER A 119 -24.99 20.85 -17.74
N GLY A 120 -24.16 20.45 -18.72
CA GLY A 120 -24.02 19.05 -19.14
C GLY A 120 -23.57 18.10 -18.02
N ILE A 121 -22.67 18.54 -17.13
CA ILE A 121 -22.16 17.72 -16.02
C ILE A 121 -23.24 17.60 -14.92
N ALA A 122 -23.97 18.69 -14.66
CA ALA A 122 -25.09 18.71 -13.74
C ALA A 122 -26.26 17.81 -14.22
N GLN A 123 -26.57 17.84 -15.51
CA GLN A 123 -27.56 16.96 -16.15
C GLN A 123 -27.14 15.48 -16.04
N LEU A 124 -25.86 15.18 -16.25
CA LEU A 124 -25.30 13.83 -16.11
C LEU A 124 -25.47 13.27 -14.68
N VAL A 125 -25.14 14.07 -13.65
CA VAL A 125 -25.34 13.67 -12.24
C VAL A 125 -26.83 13.53 -11.87
N SER A 126 -27.71 14.33 -12.47
CA SER A 126 -29.16 14.23 -12.23
C SER A 126 -29.79 12.98 -12.87
N SER A 127 -29.27 12.54 -14.02
CA SER A 127 -29.76 11.37 -14.75
C SER A 127 -29.43 10.05 -14.02
N SER A 128 -28.27 9.95 -13.38
CA SER A 128 -27.87 8.76 -12.61
C SER A 128 -28.74 8.54 -11.37
N ARG A 129 -29.16 9.61 -10.68
CA ARG A 129 -30.11 9.52 -9.56
C ARG A 129 -31.49 9.03 -10.00
N ARG A 130 -31.90 9.35 -11.23
CA ARG A 130 -33.20 8.94 -11.78
C ARG A 130 -33.25 7.44 -12.15
N LEU A 131 -32.11 6.86 -12.53
CA LEU A 131 -31.97 5.41 -12.79
C LEU A 131 -31.97 4.58 -11.49
N SER A 132 -31.36 5.08 -10.42
CA SER A 132 -31.34 4.39 -9.12
C SER A 132 -32.73 4.26 -8.46
N ALA A 133 -33.69 5.10 -8.82
CA ALA A 133 -35.05 5.04 -8.28
C ALA A 133 -35.97 4.05 -9.04
N ARG A 134 -35.55 3.53 -10.20
CA ARG A 134 -36.37 2.64 -11.05
C ARG A 134 -36.10 1.16 -10.85
N SER A 135 -35.08 0.78 -10.08
CA SER A 135 -34.81 -0.61 -9.70
C SER A 135 -35.59 -1.00 -8.44
N ARG A 136 -36.91 -1.18 -8.57
CA ARG A 136 -37.66 -2.07 -7.67
C ARG A 136 -37.68 -3.47 -8.30
N PRO A 137 -37.30 -4.54 -7.58
CA PRO A 137 -37.29 -5.89 -8.14
C PRO A 137 -38.72 -6.34 -8.45
N VAL A 138 -38.92 -6.86 -9.67
CA VAL A 138 -40.11 -7.62 -10.06
C VAL A 138 -40.11 -8.90 -9.24
N SER A 139 -41.10 -9.05 -8.35
CA SER A 139 -41.40 -10.31 -7.67
C SER A 139 -41.82 -11.34 -8.71
N SER A 140 -40.95 -12.32 -8.95
CA SER A 140 -41.26 -13.51 -9.75
C SER A 140 -42.01 -14.51 -8.87
N SER A 141 -43.34 -14.51 -8.94
CA SER A 141 -44.16 -15.59 -8.39
C SER A 141 -44.29 -16.68 -9.47
N ALA A 142 -43.51 -17.74 -9.34
CA ALA A 142 -43.66 -18.96 -10.15
C ALA A 142 -43.59 -20.19 -9.23
N ALA A 143 -44.78 -20.73 -8.98
CA ALA A 143 -45.14 -22.13 -8.74
C ALA A 143 -44.07 -23.12 -8.24
N ALA A 144 -44.34 -23.69 -7.06
CA ALA A 144 -43.96 -25.05 -6.73
C ALA A 144 -45.22 -25.83 -6.32
N CYS A 145 -45.80 -26.55 -7.28
CA CYS A 145 -46.51 -27.79 -6.97
C CYS A 145 -45.54 -28.73 -6.26
N TRP A 146 -45.97 -29.47 -5.23
CA TRP A 146 -45.78 -30.93 -5.12
C TRP A 146 -46.44 -31.49 -3.83
N CYS A 147 -47.23 -32.54 -4.07
CA CYS A 147 -47.55 -33.72 -3.25
C CYS A 147 -47.82 -33.63 -1.73
N SER A 148 -49.08 -33.89 -1.37
CA SER A 148 -49.48 -34.56 -0.12
C SER A 148 -49.17 -36.06 -0.16
N PRO A 149 -49.01 -36.72 1.01
CA PRO A 149 -49.73 -37.97 1.28
C PRO A 149 -50.26 -38.01 2.76
N PRO A 150 -50.93 -39.06 3.26
CA PRO A 150 -52.28 -38.95 3.84
C PRO A 150 -52.31 -39.01 5.38
N SER A 151 -53.39 -38.49 5.96
CA SER A 151 -53.74 -38.64 7.39
C SER A 151 -54.31 -40.04 7.68
N ARG A 152 -53.88 -40.63 8.79
CA ARG A 152 -54.63 -41.68 9.50
C ARG A 152 -55.86 -41.10 10.18
#